data_AF-A0A0M3JM30-F1
#
_entry.id   AF-A0A0M3JM30-F1
#
_cell.length_a   1.000
_cell.length_b   1.000
_cell.length_c   1.000
_cell.angle_alpha   90.00
_cell.angle_beta   90.00
_cell.angle_gamma   90.00
#
_symmetry.space_group_name_H-M   'P 1'
#
loop_
_entity.id
_entity.type
_entity.pdbx_description
1 polymer ?
#
loop_
_entity_poly.entity_id
_entity_poly.type
_entity_poly.pdbx_seq_one_letter_code
_entity_poly.pdbx_strand_id
1 'polypeptide(L)' 'MTATVASSLGFTYNMPSMHHAEPLTMEEYVADIPVQMLDVEEMLLQQRGSRPVPFTGMDKSGRGVCVRN' A
#
# COMPACT_ATOMS: atom_id res chain seq x y z
N MET A 1 3.55 -2.91 37.35
CA MET A 1 4.40 -4.11 37.39
C MET A 1 4.88 -4.35 35.96
N THR A 2 6.18 -4.18 35.69
CA THR A 2 6.77 -4.32 34.34
C THR A 2 7.22 -5.76 34.12
N ALA A 3 6.63 -6.45 33.14
CA ALA A 3 7.08 -7.78 32.75
C ALA A 3 8.29 -7.67 31.81
N THR A 4 9.47 -8.01 32.31
CA THR A 4 10.69 -8.15 31.50
C THR A 4 10.76 -9.57 30.96
N VAL A 5 10.58 -9.72 29.65
CA VAL A 5 10.83 -10.99 28.95
C VAL A 5 12.25 -10.95 28.41
N ALA A 6 13.09 -11.87 28.87
CA ALA A 6 14.48 -11.97 28.43
C ALA A 6 14.54 -12.50 26.99
N SER A 7 14.91 -11.66 26.03
CA SER A 7 15.33 -12.08 24.69
C SER A 7 16.82 -12.37 24.72
N SER A 8 17.23 -13.55 24.25
CA SER A 8 18.63 -14.02 24.22
C SER A 8 19.53 -13.25 23.24
N LEU A 9 19.03 -12.19 22.60
CA LEU A 9 19.78 -11.32 21.70
C LEU A 9 19.55 -9.85 22.08
N GLY A 10 20.21 -9.38 23.15
CA GLY A 10 20.65 -7.99 23.40
C GLY A 10 19.73 -6.78 23.15
N PHE A 11 18.46 -6.96 22.77
CA PHE A 11 17.53 -5.90 22.42
C PHE A 11 16.37 -5.92 23.41
N THR A 12 16.35 -4.91 24.28
CA THR A 12 15.22 -4.64 25.17
C THR A 12 14.11 -3.99 24.37
N TYR A 13 13.16 -4.76 23.86
CA TYR A 13 11.92 -4.21 23.33
C TYR A 13 11.07 -3.73 24.51
N ASN A 14 10.94 -2.41 24.67
CA ASN A 14 9.96 -1.84 25.58
C ASN A 14 8.58 -1.97 24.90
N MET A 15 7.95 -3.13 25.04
CA MET A 15 6.59 -3.34 24.54
C MET A 15 5.62 -2.69 25.52
N PRO A 16 4.94 -1.58 25.16
CA PRO A 16 3.85 -1.10 25.98
C PRO A 16 2.81 -2.22 26.09
N SER A 17 2.42 -2.53 27.32
CA SER A 17 1.40 -3.54 27.59
C SER A 17 0.06 -3.08 26.99
N MET A 18 -0.23 -3.55 25.78
CA MET A 18 -1.50 -3.36 25.08
C MET A 18 -2.48 -4.44 25.52
N HIS A 19 -2.74 -4.57 26.81
CA HIS A 19 -3.94 -5.28 27.25
C HIS A 19 -5.12 -4.31 27.06
N HIS A 20 -6.04 -4.63 26.15
CA HIS A 20 -7.30 -3.92 25.81
C HIS A 20 -7.32 -2.93 24.63
N ALA A 21 -6.72 -3.24 23.49
CA ALA A 21 -7.14 -2.65 22.22
C ALA A 21 -7.76 -3.75 21.34
N GLU A 22 -8.99 -3.53 20.88
CA GLU A 22 -9.62 -4.38 19.86
C GLU A 22 -8.71 -4.38 18.62
N PRO A 23 -8.46 -5.54 17.98
CA PRO A 23 -7.68 -5.57 16.75
C PRO A 23 -8.34 -4.67 15.70
N LEU A 24 -7.54 -3.84 15.04
CA LEU A 24 -8.02 -2.98 13.96
C LEU A 24 -8.63 -3.82 12.83
N THR A 25 -9.68 -3.31 12.22
CA THR A 25 -10.15 -3.80 10.92
C THR A 25 -9.12 -3.51 9.83
N MET A 26 -9.18 -4.25 8.72
CA MET A 26 -8.26 -4.01 7.60
C MET A 26 -8.43 -2.61 7.03
N GLU A 27 -9.66 -2.11 7.01
CA GLU A 27 -9.99 -0.75 6.62
C GLU A 27 -9.28 0.25 7.54
N GLU A 28 -9.38 0.11 8.87
CA GLU A 28 -8.72 1.02 9.82
C GLU A 28 -7.19 0.93 9.76
N TYR A 29 -6.65 -0.25 9.43
CA TYR A 29 -5.21 -0.44 9.24
C TYR A 29 -4.69 0.20 7.94
N VAL A 30 -5.50 0.22 6.87
CA VAL A 30 -5.08 0.66 5.53
C VAL A 30 -5.55 2.09 5.21
N ALA A 31 -6.56 2.62 5.90
CA ALA A 31 -7.24 3.87 5.54
C ALA A 31 -6.37 5.13 5.62
N ASP A 32 -5.32 5.13 6.44
CA ASP A 32 -4.45 6.29 6.65
C ASP A 32 -3.17 6.17 5.82
N ILE A 33 -3.31 6.35 4.50
CA ILE A 33 -2.15 6.52 3.62
C ILE A 33 -1.76 8.01 3.65
N PRO A 34 -0.64 8.40 4.30
CA PRO A 34 -0.32 9.81 4.58
C PRO A 34 0.20 10.58 3.35
N VAL A 35 0.05 10.02 2.15
CA VAL A 35 0.52 10.61 0.91
C VAL A 35 -0.65 10.98 0.01
N GLN A 36 -0.56 12.14 -0.64
CA GLN A 36 -1.63 12.66 -1.49
C GLN A 36 -1.81 11.87 -2.80
N MET A 37 -0.75 11.23 -3.28
CA MET A 37 -0.76 10.44 -4.51
C MET A 37 0.24 9.31 -4.38
N LEU A 38 -0.18 8.11 -4.75
CA LEU A 38 0.70 6.95 -4.79
C LEU A 38 1.48 6.92 -6.10
N ASP A 39 2.67 6.32 -6.07
CA ASP A 39 3.48 6.14 -7.28
C ASP A 39 2.69 5.41 -8.39
N VAL A 40 1.87 4.42 -8.00
CA VAL A 40 1.01 3.69 -8.94
C VAL A 40 -0.03 4.62 -9.59
N GLU A 41 -0.63 5.51 -8.82
CA GLU A 41 -1.60 6.48 -9.33
C GLU A 41 -0.94 7.47 -10.30
N GLU A 42 0.23 8.01 -9.94
CA GLU A 42 1.01 8.89 -10.81
C GLU A 42 1.38 8.18 -12.12
N MET A 43 1.84 6.92 -12.04
CA MET A 43 2.22 6.12 -13.20
C MET A 43 1.04 5.87 -14.14
N LEU A 44 -0.16 5.58 -13.60
CA LEU A 44 -1.37 5.39 -14.39
C LEU A 44 -1.80 6.69 -15.07
N LEU A 45 -1.83 7.81 -14.34
CA LEU A 45 -2.20 9.13 -14.87
C LEU A 45 -1.26 9.58 -15.98
N GLN A 46 0.05 9.37 -15.80
CA GLN A 46 1.05 9.75 -16.80
C GLN A 46 1.29 8.69 -17.89
N GLN A 47 0.60 7.55 -17.82
CA GLN A 47 0.75 6.40 -18.72
C GLN A 47 2.21 5.90 -18.84
N ARG A 48 2.96 5.99 -17.74
CA ARG A 48 4.35 5.55 -17.68
C ARG A 48 4.42 4.03 -17.92
N GLY A 49 5.38 3.60 -18.74
CA GLY A 49 5.56 2.17 -19.06
C GLY A 49 4.54 1.59 -20.04
N SER A 50 3.59 2.38 -20.55
CA SER A 50 2.69 1.93 -21.61
C SER A 50 3.48 1.60 -22.88
N ARG A 51 3.14 0.47 -23.52
CA ARG A 51 3.70 0.06 -24.81
C ARG A 51 2.61 0.08 -25.87
N PRO A 52 2.94 0.40 -27.12
CA PRO A 52 1.98 0.35 -28.21
C PRO A 52 1.44 -1.07 -28.37
N VAL A 53 0.18 -1.17 -28.82
CA VAL A 53 -0.43 -2.46 -29.17
C VAL A 53 0.37 -3.08 -30.33
N PRO A 54 0.65 -4.39 -30.30
CA PRO A 54 1.51 -5.02 -31.30
C PRO A 54 0.87 -5.11 -32.68
N PHE A 55 -0.47 -5.11 -32.75
CA PHE A 55 -1.21 -5.22 -34.02
C PHE A 55 -2.33 -4.19 -34.10
N THR A 56 -2.57 -3.69 -35.31
CA THR A 56 -3.66 -2.77 -35.62
C THR A 56 -5.01 -3.47 -35.55
N GLY A 57 -6.01 -2.80 -34.99
CA GLY A 57 -7.39 -3.34 -34.91
C GLY A 57 -7.66 -4.30 -33.76
N MET A 58 -6.69 -4.53 -32.86
CA MET A 58 -6.95 -5.29 -31.63
C MET A 58 -8.03 -4.62 -30.78
N ASP A 59 -8.95 -5.45 -30.26
CA ASP A 59 -9.89 -4.99 -29.25
C ASP A 59 -9.15 -4.50 -28.00
N LYS A 60 -9.67 -3.42 -27.43
CA LYS A 60 -9.10 -2.71 -26.28
C LYS A 60 -10.05 -2.77 -25.07
N SER A 61 -11.05 -3.64 -25.08
CA SER A 61 -11.93 -3.86 -23.93
C SER A 61 -11.14 -4.15 -22.65
N GLY A 62 -11.58 -3.57 -21.52
CA GLY A 62 -10.90 -3.66 -20.23
C GLY A 62 -9.66 -2.78 -20.07
N ARG A 63 -9.22 -2.04 -21.11
CA ARG A 63 -8.14 -1.05 -20.96
C ARG A 63 -8.68 0.27 -20.39
N GLY A 64 -7.85 0.91 -19.56
CA GLY A 64 -8.13 2.26 -19.06
C GLY A 64 -8.26 3.27 -20.20
N VAL A 65 -9.20 4.21 -20.06
CA VAL A 65 -9.41 5.31 -21.02
C VAL A 65 -8.25 6.28 -20.92
N CYS A 66 -7.69 6.70 -22.06
CA CYS A 66 -6.63 7.69 -22.10
C CYS A 66 -7.16 9.06 -21.69
N VAL A 67 -6.53 9.69 -20.70
CA VAL A 67 -6.93 11.00 -20.17
C VAL A 67 -6.19 12.16 -20.84
N ARG A 68 -5.17 11.87 -21.66
CA ARG A 68 -4.46 12.86 -22.48
C ARG A 68 -5.22 13.07 -23.79
N ASN A 69 -5.59 14.33 -24.06
CA ASN A 69 -6.13 14.82 -25.32
C ASN A 69 -5.00 15.12 -26.31
#